data_AF-A0A7X4WMU6-F1
#
_entry.id   AF-A0A7X4WMU6-F1
#
_cell.length_a   1.000
_cell.length_b   1.000
_cell.length_c   1.000
_cell.angle_alpha   90.00
_cell.angle_beta   90.00
_cell.angle_gamma   90.00
#
_symmetry.space_group_name_H-M   'P 1'
#
loop_
_entity.id
_entity.type
_entity.pdbx_description
1 polymer ?
#
loop_
_entity_poly.entity_id
_entity_poly.type
_entity_poly.pdbx_seq_one_letter_code
_entity_poly.pdbx_strand_id
1 'polypeptide(L)'
;MLTKIIGFSFLATIVTFPSLAQEPLKGCDAKVYEIQQQIEYAKSHDNTHRVTGLEKALKEVRDHCTDEGLMRERLAKVNEKEQEVAERTLELKDAQESGRADKIEKRMNKLQEAEAELSAARSELNK
;
A
#
# COMPACT_ATOMS: atom_id res chain seq x y z
N MET A 1 -28.35 -16.78 -63.19
CA MET A 1 -26.92 -17.19 -63.25
C MET A 1 -26.17 -16.31 -62.25
N LEU A 2 -26.26 -16.61 -60.95
CA LEU A 2 -25.34 -17.42 -60.12
C LEU A 2 -23.89 -16.88 -60.09
N THR A 3 -23.67 -15.79 -59.36
CA THR A 3 -22.34 -15.43 -58.85
C THR A 3 -22.10 -16.19 -57.54
N LYS A 4 -21.11 -17.09 -57.57
CA LYS A 4 -20.71 -17.98 -56.48
C LYS A 4 -20.09 -17.20 -55.32
N ILE A 5 -20.64 -17.35 -54.12
CA ILE A 5 -20.03 -16.91 -52.87
C ILE A 5 -18.89 -17.91 -52.55
N ILE A 6 -17.65 -17.51 -52.80
CA ILE A 6 -16.48 -18.25 -52.34
C ILE A 6 -16.29 -17.87 -50.87
N GLY A 7 -16.82 -18.72 -49.98
CA GLY A 7 -16.72 -18.55 -48.54
C GLY A 7 -15.26 -18.59 -48.09
N PHE A 8 -14.74 -17.45 -47.66
CA PHE A 8 -13.45 -17.33 -47.01
C PHE A 8 -13.58 -17.86 -45.58
N SER A 9 -13.40 -19.17 -45.40
CA SER A 9 -13.36 -19.79 -44.08
C SER A 9 -11.99 -19.51 -43.46
N PHE A 10 -11.85 -18.34 -42.82
CA PHE A 10 -10.70 -18.01 -41.99
C PHE A 10 -10.95 -18.61 -40.61
N LEU A 11 -10.48 -19.86 -40.41
CA LEU A 11 -10.50 -20.52 -39.11
C LEU A 11 -9.48 -19.82 -38.20
N ALA A 12 -9.92 -18.76 -37.52
CA ALA A 12 -9.10 -18.03 -36.55
C ALA A 12 -8.89 -18.93 -35.32
N THR A 13 -7.75 -19.61 -35.25
CA THR A 13 -7.28 -20.30 -34.05
C THR A 13 -6.93 -19.25 -33.00
N ILE A 14 -7.83 -19.08 -32.02
CA ILE A 14 -7.57 -18.25 -30.85
C ILE A 14 -6.50 -18.95 -30.02
N VAL A 15 -5.26 -18.49 -30.12
CA VAL A 15 -4.18 -18.92 -29.24
C VAL A 15 -4.46 -18.28 -27.87
N THR A 16 -5.01 -19.06 -26.93
CA THR A 16 -5.16 -18.63 -25.55
C THR A 16 -3.78 -18.65 -24.89
N PHE A 17 -3.12 -17.50 -24.82
CA PHE A 17 -1.91 -17.34 -24.01
C PHE A 17 -2.28 -17.50 -22.54
N PRO A 18 -1.66 -18.42 -21.79
CA PRO A 18 -1.84 -18.49 -20.35
C PRO A 18 -1.25 -17.23 -19.72
N SER A 19 -2.09 -16.46 -19.02
CA SER A 19 -1.62 -15.39 -18.15
C SER A 19 -0.92 -16.03 -16.96
N LEU A 20 0.41 -15.95 -16.93
CA LEU A 20 1.18 -16.31 -15.73
C LEU A 20 0.94 -15.21 -14.70
N ALA A 21 0.06 -15.46 -13.72
CA ALA A 21 -0.04 -14.61 -12.55
C ALA A 21 1.27 -14.70 -11.76
N GLN A 22 2.13 -13.69 -11.88
CA GLN A 22 3.23 -13.51 -10.93
C GLN A 22 2.60 -13.16 -9.57
N GLU A 23 2.90 -13.95 -8.54
CA GLU A 23 2.55 -13.54 -7.19
C GLU A 23 3.23 -12.20 -6.89
N PRO A 24 2.51 -11.26 -6.26
CA PRO A 24 3.13 -10.00 -5.85
C PRO A 24 4.27 -10.29 -4.88
N LEU A 25 5.40 -9.61 -5.08
CA LEU A 25 6.51 -9.63 -4.12
C LEU A 25 5.96 -9.25 -2.73
N LYS A 26 6.52 -9.87 -1.68
CA LYS A 26 6.16 -9.56 -0.30
C LYS A 26 7.39 -9.31 0.56
N GLY A 27 7.16 -8.75 1.75
CA GLY A 27 8.17 -8.67 2.79
C GLY A 27 9.39 -7.82 2.39
N CYS A 28 10.58 -8.29 2.71
CA CYS A 28 11.83 -7.59 2.39
C CYS A 28 12.06 -7.42 0.88
N ASP A 29 11.69 -8.41 0.07
CA ASP A 29 11.84 -8.34 -1.39
C ASP A 29 10.94 -7.27 -2.02
N ALA A 30 9.69 -7.17 -1.53
CA ALA A 30 8.80 -6.06 -1.91
C ALA A 30 9.41 -4.71 -1.55
N LYS A 31 9.94 -4.57 -0.33
CA LYS A 31 10.57 -3.33 0.15
C LYS A 31 11.79 -2.94 -0.68
N VAL A 32 12.63 -3.91 -1.06
CA VAL A 32 13.76 -3.70 -1.99
C VAL A 32 13.27 -3.20 -3.35
N TYR A 33 12.26 -3.87 -3.91
CA TYR A 33 11.70 -3.50 -5.20
C TYR A 33 11.11 -2.09 -5.19
N GLU A 34 10.33 -1.74 -4.15
CA GLU A 34 9.75 -0.40 -4.00
C GLU A 34 10.82 0.69 -3.92
N ILE A 35 11.88 0.48 -3.13
CA ILE A 35 12.98 1.46 -3.04
C ILE A 35 13.68 1.61 -4.39
N GLN A 36 13.90 0.52 -5.13
CA GLN A 36 14.49 0.58 -6.47
C GLN A 36 13.62 1.40 -7.44
N GLN A 37 12.29 1.20 -7.43
CA GLN A 37 11.37 1.99 -8.25
C GLN A 37 11.41 3.48 -7.87
N GLN A 38 11.53 3.80 -6.57
CA GLN A 38 11.69 5.18 -6.12
C GLN A 38 13.02 5.79 -6.55
N ILE A 39 14.10 5.00 -6.60
CA ILE A 39 15.40 5.45 -7.10
C ILE A 39 15.28 5.81 -8.58
N GLU A 40 14.70 4.93 -9.40
CA GLU A 40 14.53 5.19 -10.84
C GLU A 40 13.63 6.40 -11.10
N TYR A 41 12.57 6.57 -10.30
CA TYR A 41 11.75 7.77 -10.34
C TYR A 41 12.55 9.02 -9.96
N ALA A 42 13.34 8.97 -8.88
CA ALA A 42 14.14 10.13 -8.45
C ALA A 42 15.24 10.49 -9.48
N LYS A 43 15.84 9.50 -10.14
CA LYS A 43 16.80 9.69 -11.23
C LYS A 43 16.17 10.38 -12.43
N SER A 44 14.97 9.97 -12.84
CA SER A 44 14.28 10.57 -14.00
C SER A 44 13.83 12.01 -13.77
N HIS A 45 13.87 12.50 -12.53
CA HIS A 45 13.55 13.87 -12.14
C HIS A 45 14.78 14.64 -11.64
N ASP A 46 15.99 14.16 -11.91
CA ASP A 46 17.27 14.78 -11.52
C ASP A 46 17.36 15.12 -10.01
N ASN A 47 16.68 14.35 -9.17
CA ASN A 47 16.66 14.57 -7.72
C ASN A 47 17.79 13.79 -7.03
N THR A 48 19.03 14.24 -7.25
CA THR A 48 20.24 13.55 -6.77
C THR A 48 20.24 13.37 -5.25
N HIS A 49 19.76 14.35 -4.48
CA HIS A 49 19.69 14.24 -3.02
C HIS A 49 18.79 13.09 -2.57
N ARG A 50 17.60 12.96 -3.18
CA ARG A 50 16.69 11.85 -2.89
C ARG A 50 17.29 10.51 -3.32
N VAL A 51 17.96 10.46 -4.47
CA VAL A 51 18.64 9.24 -4.93
C VAL A 51 19.65 8.75 -3.89
N THR A 52 20.55 9.62 -3.40
CA THR A 52 21.54 9.24 -2.39
C THR A 52 20.90 8.72 -1.09
N GLY A 53 19.82 9.35 -0.64
CA GLY A 53 19.07 8.88 0.54
C GLY A 53 18.44 7.50 0.33
N LEU A 54 17.84 7.28 -0.85
CA LEU A 54 17.22 6.01 -1.20
C LEU A 54 18.24 4.89 -1.41
N GLU A 55 19.41 5.16 -2.00
CA GLU A 55 20.49 4.19 -2.13
C GLU A 55 21.03 3.73 -0.77
N LYS A 56 21.15 4.68 0.18
CA LYS A 56 21.47 4.33 1.57
C LYS A 56 20.37 3.46 2.17
N ALA A 57 19.11 3.83 2.04
CA ALA A 57 17.99 3.03 2.55
C ALA A 57 17.95 1.63 1.93
N LEU A 58 18.22 1.51 0.63
CA LEU A 58 18.31 0.23 -0.08
C LEU A 58 19.39 -0.66 0.51
N LYS A 59 20.57 -0.09 0.78
CA LYS A 59 21.67 -0.81 1.43
C LYS A 59 21.27 -1.30 2.83
N GLU A 60 20.69 -0.44 3.66
CA GLU A 60 20.23 -0.83 5.00
C GLU A 60 19.18 -1.95 4.94
N VAL A 61 18.25 -1.90 4.00
CA VAL A 61 17.25 -2.97 3.81
C VAL A 61 17.94 -4.27 3.40
N ARG A 62 18.88 -4.24 2.46
CA ARG A 62 19.62 -5.45 2.04
C ARG A 62 20.45 -6.07 3.17
N ASP A 63 21.01 -5.24 4.04
CA ASP A 63 21.91 -5.70 5.09
C ASP A 63 21.17 -6.16 6.36
N HIS A 64 19.98 -5.62 6.62
CA HIS A 64 19.32 -5.76 7.92
C HIS A 64 17.84 -6.17 7.88
N CYS A 65 17.18 -6.14 6.72
CA CYS A 65 15.79 -6.55 6.66
C CYS A 65 15.65 -8.07 6.87
N THR A 66 14.71 -8.44 7.72
CA THR A 66 14.24 -9.82 7.87
C THR A 66 12.72 -9.79 7.83
N ASP A 67 12.09 -10.78 7.19
CA ASP A 67 10.63 -10.81 7.09
C ASP A 67 9.97 -10.90 8.47
N GLU A 68 10.58 -11.63 9.41
CA GLU A 68 10.11 -11.68 10.80
C GLU A 68 10.21 -10.32 11.49
N GLY A 69 11.34 -9.63 11.33
CA GLY A 69 11.53 -8.29 11.89
C GLY A 69 10.52 -7.28 11.31
N LEU A 70 10.29 -7.34 10.00
CA LEU A 70 9.32 -6.49 9.30
C LEU A 70 7.88 -6.78 9.76
N MET A 71 7.53 -8.05 9.93
CA MET A 71 6.23 -8.43 10.51
C MET A 71 6.06 -7.92 11.93
N ARG A 72 7.10 -8.01 12.77
CA ARG A 72 7.06 -7.50 14.13
C ARG A 72 6.87 -5.98 14.17
N GLU A 73 7.56 -5.25 13.30
CA GLU A 73 7.42 -3.80 13.15
C GLU A 73 5.98 -3.43 12.75
N ARG A 74 5.40 -4.12 11.76
CA ARG A 74 4.03 -3.88 11.31
C ARG A 74 2.98 -4.22 12.36
N LEU A 75 3.15 -5.32 13.09
CA LEU A 75 2.27 -5.67 14.22
C LEU A 75 2.32 -4.61 15.32
N ALA A 76 3.52 -4.12 15.65
CA ALA A 76 3.68 -3.03 16.60
C ALA A 76 2.95 -1.76 16.12
N LYS A 77 3.01 -1.46 14.81
CA LYS A 77 2.30 -0.32 14.23
C LYS A 77 0.78 -0.47 14.28
N VAL A 78 0.26 -1.68 14.04
CA VAL A 78 -1.17 -1.97 14.20
C VAL A 78 -1.58 -1.74 15.66
N ASN A 79 -0.82 -2.26 16.62
CA ASN A 79 -1.12 -2.08 18.03
C ASN A 79 -1.12 -0.60 18.45
N GLU A 80 -0.12 0.17 18.01
CA GLU A 80 -0.05 1.63 18.22
C GLU A 80 -1.33 2.32 17.69
N LYS A 81 -1.78 1.95 16.48
CA LYS A 81 -2.99 2.54 15.89
C LYS A 81 -4.29 2.09 16.54
N GLU A 82 -4.35 0.88 17.08
CA GLU A 82 -5.47 0.44 17.91
C GLU A 82 -5.57 1.26 19.21
N GLN A 83 -4.43 1.55 19.85
CA GLN A 83 -4.38 2.42 21.02
C GLN A 83 -4.82 3.85 20.68
N GLU A 84 -4.40 4.39 19.54
CA GLU A 84 -4.82 5.71 19.08
C GLU A 84 -6.33 5.79 18.83
N VAL A 85 -6.93 4.79 18.17
CA VAL A 85 -8.38 4.71 17.99
C VAL A 85 -9.10 4.69 19.35
N ALA A 86 -8.60 3.91 20.31
CA ALA A 86 -9.17 3.87 21.66
C ALA A 86 -9.09 5.24 22.36
N GLU A 87 -7.94 5.93 22.27
CA GLU A 87 -7.76 7.27 22.81
C GLU A 87 -8.75 8.27 22.18
N ARG A 88 -8.85 8.31 20.84
CA ARG A 88 -9.75 9.24 20.14
C ARG A 88 -11.22 8.94 20.39
N THR A 89 -11.57 7.69 20.63
CA THR A 89 -12.92 7.30 21.04
C THR A 89 -13.28 7.89 22.41
N LEU A 90 -12.35 7.85 23.36
CA LEU A 90 -12.54 8.48 24.68
C LEU A 90 -12.62 10.01 24.56
N GLU A 91 -11.74 10.65 23.78
CA GLU A 91 -11.80 12.10 23.56
C GLU A 91 -13.12 12.55 22.93
N LEU A 92 -13.68 11.75 22.01
CA LEU A 92 -14.98 12.02 21.41
C LEU A 92 -16.10 11.93 22.45
N LYS A 93 -16.07 10.90 23.31
CA LYS A 93 -17.04 10.74 24.40
C LYS A 93 -17.00 11.94 25.34
N ASP A 94 -15.83 12.38 25.78
CA ASP A 94 -15.67 13.56 26.64
C ASP A 94 -16.19 14.83 25.95
N ALA A 95 -15.97 14.97 24.64
CA ALA A 95 -16.51 16.08 23.87
C ALA A 95 -18.05 16.04 23.80
N GLN A 96 -18.64 14.85 23.66
CA GLN A 96 -20.10 14.65 23.67
C GLN A 96 -20.70 15.06 25.01
N GLU A 97 -20.06 14.70 26.13
CA GLU A 97 -20.50 15.09 27.48
C GLU A 97 -20.45 16.61 27.68
N SER A 98 -19.51 17.31 27.02
CA SER A 98 -19.44 18.78 27.08
C SER A 98 -20.53 19.51 26.28
N GLY A 99 -21.22 18.83 25.36
CA GLY A 99 -22.27 19.39 24.50
C GLY A 99 -21.79 20.41 23.46
N ARG A 100 -20.47 20.64 23.32
CA ARG A 100 -19.90 21.61 22.39
C ARG A 100 -19.79 21.03 20.98
N ALA A 101 -20.73 21.41 20.11
CA ALA A 101 -20.81 20.91 18.73
C ALA A 101 -19.49 21.05 17.95
N ASP A 102 -18.79 22.19 18.08
CA ASP A 102 -17.50 22.45 17.45
C ASP A 102 -16.41 21.44 17.87
N LYS A 103 -16.40 21.08 19.16
CA LYS A 103 -15.46 20.08 19.70
C LYS A 103 -15.83 18.67 19.26
N ILE A 104 -17.12 18.34 19.26
CA ILE A 104 -17.62 17.02 18.85
C ILE A 104 -17.23 16.75 17.39
N GLU A 105 -17.50 17.69 16.49
CA GLU A 105 -17.13 17.55 15.07
C GLU A 105 -15.62 17.34 14.88
N LYS A 106 -14.80 18.16 15.57
CA LYS A 106 -13.35 18.02 15.50
C LYS A 106 -12.86 16.65 15.99
N ARG A 107 -13.41 16.13 17.09
CA ARG A 107 -13.03 14.81 17.64
C ARG A 107 -13.52 13.66 16.78
N MET A 108 -14.70 13.79 16.17
CA MET A 108 -15.22 12.81 15.21
C MET A 108 -14.29 12.68 13.99
N ASN A 109 -13.87 13.80 13.42
CA ASN A 109 -12.91 13.79 12.30
C ASN A 109 -11.58 13.15 12.69
N LYS A 110 -11.09 13.40 13.92
CA LYS A 110 -9.85 12.79 14.43
C LYS A 110 -9.97 11.29 14.70
N LEU A 111 -11.14 10.83 15.13
CA LEU A 111 -11.42 9.41 15.25
C LEU A 111 -11.42 8.75 13.86
N GLN A 112 -12.09 9.35 12.87
CA GLN A 112 -12.12 8.84 11.51
C GLN A 112 -10.72 8.76 10.87
N GLU A 113 -9.87 9.77 11.11
CA GLU A 113 -8.47 9.75 10.69
C GLU A 113 -7.70 8.57 11.32
N ALA A 114 -7.83 8.37 12.63
CA ALA A 114 -7.19 7.25 13.32
C ALA A 114 -7.69 5.88 12.84
N GLU A 115 -8.99 5.73 12.56
CA GLU A 115 -9.57 4.51 12.00
C GLU A 115 -9.05 4.22 10.59
N ALA A 116 -8.88 5.25 9.76
CA ALA A 116 -8.29 5.12 8.42
C ALA A 116 -6.82 4.69 8.50
N GLU A 117 -6.04 5.28 9.41
CA GLU A 117 -4.65 4.90 9.64
C GLU A 117 -4.50 3.48 10.19
N LEU A 118 -5.39 3.04 11.09
CA LEU A 118 -5.45 1.66 11.56
C LEU A 118 -5.76 0.69 10.41
N SER A 119 -6.72 1.03 9.54
CA SER A 119 -7.06 0.23 8.37
C SER A 119 -5.89 0.11 7.39
N ALA A 120 -5.16 1.20 7.17
CA ALA A 120 -3.95 1.20 6.37
C ALA A 120 -2.86 0.31 6.99
N ALA A 121 -2.60 0.44 8.30
CA ALA A 121 -1.61 -0.38 9.01
C ALA A 121 -1.94 -1.88 8.95
N ARG A 122 -3.22 -2.26 9.07
CA ARG A 122 -3.68 -3.66 8.92
C ARG A 122 -3.50 -4.18 7.50
N SER A 123 -3.66 -3.33 6.49
CA SER A 123 -3.46 -3.68 5.09
C SER A 123 -1.98 -3.92 4.76
N GLU A 124 -1.07 -3.18 5.41
CA GLU A 124 0.38 -3.38 5.29
C GLU A 124 0.88 -4.69 5.91
N LEU A 125 0.11 -5.29 6.82
CA LEU A 125 0.53 -6.47 7.57
C LEU A 125 0.86 -7.67 6.67
N ASN A 126 0.23 -7.80 5.50
CA ASN A 126 0.40 -8.94 4.59
C ASN A 126 1.12 -8.59 3.28
N LYS A 127 1.63 -7.36 3.17
CA LYS A 127 2.44 -6.91 2.02
C LYS A 127 3.90 -7.33 2.17
#